data_AF-A0AAW9U587-F1
#
_entry.id   AF-A0AAW9U587-F1
#
_cell.length_a   1.000
_cell.length_b   1.000
_cell.length_c   1.000
_cell.angle_alpha   90.00
_cell.angle_beta   90.00
_cell.angle_gamma   90.00
#
_symmetry.space_group_name_H-M   'P 1'
#
loop_
_entity.id
_entity.type
_entity.pdbx_description
1 polymer ?
#
loop_
_entity_poly.entity_id
_entity_poly.type
_entity_poly.pdbx_seq_one_letter_code
_entity_poly.pdbx_strand_id
1 'polypeptide(L)'
;MDNSKKKYSLNDILLILWKNIIIIIILAVAFSSMFGIIAKKKQHVSYTATRNIMITHSLNTRRSNSEINSDLTMIPTYAELIQDRPVINEAYSLLTKNPKMNVTRDDIAEAVKTDTKPQSLIISIKATTDNKDKSILIANTTAAAAKNIIPKIQPGSGNIYLYPKATTKNVNVENHSKVKKYTILGAALGALLGMVIAFVITSWKHLV
;
A
#
# COMPACT_ATOMS: atom_id res chain seq x y z
N MET A 1 24.53 -60.74 8.09
CA MET A 1 24.59 -59.30 7.72
C MET A 1 24.03 -59.16 6.33
N ASP A 2 22.75 -58.83 6.21
CA ASP A 2 22.16 -58.40 4.95
C ASP A 2 21.63 -56.98 5.14
N ASN A 3 22.46 -56.00 4.81
CA ASN A 3 22.08 -54.59 4.72
C ASN A 3 21.79 -54.27 3.26
N SER A 4 20.75 -54.89 2.69
CA SER A 4 20.16 -54.44 1.43
C SER A 4 19.57 -53.04 1.65
N LYS A 5 20.36 -52.00 1.33
CA LYS A 5 19.88 -50.62 1.26
C LYS A 5 18.81 -50.55 0.17
N LYS A 6 17.52 -50.62 0.56
CA LYS A 6 16.40 -50.33 -0.34
C LYS A 6 16.63 -48.97 -1.00
N LYS A 7 17.00 -48.97 -2.27
CA LYS A 7 17.10 -47.76 -3.08
C LYS A 7 15.69 -47.44 -3.59
N TYR A 8 15.06 -46.43 -2.99
CA TYR A 8 13.81 -45.90 -3.54
C TYR A 8 14.10 -45.24 -4.88
N SER A 9 13.48 -45.75 -5.95
CA SER A 9 13.49 -45.09 -7.26
C SER A 9 12.52 -43.90 -7.25
N LEU A 10 12.70 -42.94 -8.16
CA LEU A 10 11.76 -41.83 -8.36
C LEU A 10 10.34 -42.34 -8.63
N ASN A 11 10.22 -43.46 -9.35
CA ASN A 11 8.93 -44.09 -9.63
C ASN A 11 8.27 -44.65 -8.37
N ASP A 12 9.04 -45.22 -7.45
CA ASP A 12 8.52 -45.74 -6.18
C ASP A 12 7.99 -44.59 -5.31
N ILE A 13 8.72 -43.47 -5.29
CA ILE A 13 8.30 -42.25 -4.59
C ILE A 13 6.99 -41.72 -5.18
N LEU A 14 6.88 -41.64 -6.52
CA LEU A 14 5.63 -41.21 -7.16
C LEU A 14 4.45 -42.14 -6.85
N LEU A 15 4.66 -43.46 -6.86
CA LEU A 15 3.63 -44.44 -6.52
C LEU A 15 3.15 -44.30 -5.08
N ILE A 16 4.06 -44.05 -4.14
CA ILE A 16 3.72 -43.79 -2.73
C ILE A 16 2.86 -42.54 -2.60
N LEU A 17 3.20 -41.46 -3.31
CA LEU A 17 2.44 -40.22 -3.29
C LEU A 17 1.05 -40.40 -3.92
N TRP A 18 0.95 -41.10 -5.05
CA TRP A 18 -0.33 -41.39 -5.72
C TRP A 18 -1.26 -42.25 -4.87
N LYS A 19 -0.74 -43.27 -4.19
CA LYS A 19 -1.53 -44.14 -3.30
C LYS A 19 -2.12 -43.38 -2.11
N ASN A 20 -1.47 -42.30 -1.68
CA ASN A 20 -1.87 -41.49 -0.53
C ASN A 20 -2.38 -40.08 -0.95
N ILE A 21 -2.74 -39.89 -2.22
CA ILE A 21 -3.08 -38.58 -2.77
C ILE A 21 -4.24 -37.91 -2.03
N ILE A 22 -5.17 -38.71 -1.49
CA ILE A 22 -6.32 -38.23 -0.70
C ILE A 22 -5.84 -37.47 0.55
N ILE A 23 -4.85 -38.00 1.28
CA ILE A 23 -4.31 -37.37 2.50
C ILE A 23 -3.62 -36.04 2.14
N ILE A 24 -2.86 -36.03 1.03
CA ILE A 24 -2.18 -34.84 0.51
C ILE A 24 -3.19 -33.75 0.17
N ILE A 25 -4.27 -34.11 -0.54
CA ILE A 25 -5.34 -33.18 -0.92
C ILE A 25 -6.06 -32.64 0.32
N ILE A 26 -6.43 -33.49 1.28
CA ILE A 26 -7.11 -33.08 2.51
C ILE A 26 -6.26 -32.05 3.27
N LEU A 27 -4.97 -32.31 3.43
CA LEU A 27 -4.06 -31.40 4.13
C LEU A 27 -3.82 -30.11 3.34
N ALA A 28 -3.68 -30.19 2.02
CA ALA A 28 -3.57 -29.00 1.17
C ALA A 28 -4.82 -28.11 1.27
N VAL A 29 -6.03 -28.69 1.26
CA VAL A 29 -7.28 -27.94 1.42
C VAL A 29 -7.39 -27.35 2.83
N ALA A 30 -7.11 -28.13 3.88
CA ALA A 30 -7.19 -27.66 5.26
C ALA A 30 -6.25 -26.47 5.53
N PHE A 31 -4.99 -26.56 5.10
CA PHE A 31 -4.02 -25.47 5.25
C PHE A 31 -4.36 -24.28 4.34
N SER A 32 -4.85 -24.51 3.11
CA SER A 32 -5.35 -23.44 2.24
C SER A 32 -6.49 -22.65 2.89
N SER A 33 -7.48 -23.34 3.46
CA SER A 33 -8.59 -22.71 4.19
C SER A 33 -8.10 -21.94 5.42
N MET A 34 -7.22 -22.53 6.23
CA MET A 34 -6.66 -21.90 7.43
C MET A 34 -5.90 -20.61 7.08
N PHE A 35 -4.96 -20.67 6.13
CA PHE A 35 -4.20 -19.50 5.69
C PHE A 35 -5.06 -18.47 4.95
N GLY A 36 -6.08 -18.92 4.21
CA GLY A 36 -7.06 -18.04 3.58
C GLY A 36 -7.87 -17.22 4.58
N ILE A 37 -8.31 -17.84 5.69
CA ILE A 37 -9.00 -17.14 6.78
C ILE A 37 -8.07 -16.14 7.46
N ILE A 38 -6.81 -16.52 7.74
CA ILE A 38 -5.81 -15.61 8.34
C ILE A 38 -5.58 -14.40 7.42
N ALA A 39 -5.45 -14.63 6.12
CA ALA A 39 -5.24 -13.56 5.16
C ALA A 39 -6.46 -12.65 4.99
N LYS A 40 -7.68 -13.21 5.07
CA LYS A 40 -8.91 -12.43 5.04
C LYS A 40 -9.03 -11.52 6.27
N LYS A 41 -8.63 -11.99 7.46
CA LYS A 41 -8.56 -11.15 8.67
C LYS A 41 -7.52 -10.02 8.55
N LYS A 42 -6.45 -10.23 7.77
CA LYS A 42 -5.41 -9.22 7.51
C LYS A 42 -5.67 -8.37 6.25
N GLN A 43 -6.83 -8.52 5.61
CA GLN A 43 -7.22 -7.65 4.52
C GLN A 43 -7.47 -6.25 5.09
N HIS A 44 -6.79 -5.23 4.56
CA HIS A 44 -7.05 -3.83 4.88
C HIS A 44 -7.54 -3.12 3.63
N VAL A 45 -8.61 -2.35 3.81
CA VAL A 45 -9.13 -1.43 2.79
C VAL A 45 -8.44 -0.10 3.03
N SER A 46 -7.87 0.47 1.98
CA SER A 46 -7.30 1.81 2.02
C SER A 46 -8.13 2.74 1.15
N TYR A 47 -8.27 3.97 1.62
CA TYR A 47 -8.99 5.04 0.94
C TYR A 47 -8.00 6.13 0.61
N THR A 48 -7.83 6.44 -0.67
CA THR A 48 -6.92 7.49 -1.13
C THR A 48 -7.72 8.68 -1.64
N ALA A 49 -7.66 9.80 -0.91
CA ALA A 49 -8.23 11.06 -1.35
C ALA A 49 -7.12 11.91 -1.98
N THR A 50 -7.43 12.60 -3.09
CA THR A 50 -6.47 13.45 -3.78
C THR A 50 -6.98 14.87 -3.88
N ARG A 51 -6.12 15.85 -3.55
CA ARG A 51 -6.36 17.26 -3.87
C ARG A 51 -5.14 17.82 -4.60
N ASN A 52 -5.39 18.46 -5.73
CA ASN A 52 -4.34 19.05 -6.54
C ASN A 52 -4.08 20.49 -6.11
N ILE A 53 -2.83 20.92 -6.25
CA ILE A 53 -2.44 22.32 -6.17
C ILE A 53 -1.61 22.68 -7.41
N MET A 54 -1.63 23.95 -7.79
CA MET A 54 -0.73 24.50 -8.80
C MET A 54 0.08 25.62 -8.17
N ILE A 55 1.40 25.61 -8.41
CA ILE A 55 2.31 26.64 -7.90
C ILE A 55 2.94 27.36 -9.10
N THR A 56 2.76 28.67 -9.19
CA THR A 56 3.27 29.45 -10.31
C THR A 56 3.34 30.95 -10.06
N HIS A 57 4.31 31.65 -10.66
CA HIS A 57 4.48 33.10 -10.48
C HIS A 57 3.41 33.95 -11.18
N SER A 58 2.89 33.52 -12.34
CA SER A 58 1.93 34.28 -13.15
C SER A 58 1.05 33.37 -14.00
N LEU A 59 -0.21 33.77 -14.22
CA LEU A 59 -1.14 33.12 -15.16
C LEU A 59 -1.30 33.94 -16.47
N ASN A 60 -0.52 35.00 -16.67
CA ASN A 60 -0.63 35.86 -17.84
C ASN A 60 -0.04 35.19 -19.09
N THR A 61 -0.56 35.52 -20.28
CA THR A 61 -0.13 34.95 -21.57
C THR A 61 1.26 35.40 -22.02
N ARG A 62 1.88 36.37 -21.34
CA ARG A 62 3.22 36.92 -21.64
C ARG A 62 4.25 36.46 -20.62
N ARG A 63 4.46 35.15 -20.50
CA ARG A 63 5.56 34.61 -19.68
C ARG A 63 6.78 34.30 -20.52
N SER A 64 7.96 34.53 -19.96
CA SER A 64 9.17 34.05 -20.60
C SER A 64 9.29 32.52 -20.40
N ASN A 65 9.97 31.86 -21.33
CA ASN A 65 10.29 30.44 -21.20
C ASN A 65 11.18 30.17 -19.97
N SER A 66 12.02 31.13 -19.57
CA SER A 66 12.88 31.00 -18.39
C SER A 66 12.08 30.98 -17.09
N GLU A 67 11.03 31.79 -16.98
CA GLU A 67 10.14 31.79 -15.81
C GLU A 67 9.36 30.48 -15.68
N ILE A 68 8.84 29.96 -16.80
CA ILE A 68 8.10 28.69 -16.80
C ILE A 68 9.04 27.53 -16.42
N ASN A 69 10.24 27.47 -17.01
CA ASN A 69 11.22 26.45 -16.66
C ASN A 69 11.64 26.54 -15.20
N SER A 70 11.82 27.75 -14.66
CA SER A 70 12.15 27.94 -13.25
C SER A 70 11.04 27.39 -12.33
N ASP A 71 9.77 27.68 -12.66
CA ASP A 71 8.63 27.10 -11.93
C ASP A 71 8.65 25.57 -12.01
N LEU A 72 8.82 25.01 -13.21
CA LEU A 72 8.84 23.55 -13.43
C LEU A 72 9.97 22.86 -12.65
N THR A 73 11.17 23.45 -12.62
CA THR A 73 12.32 22.88 -11.91
C THR A 73 12.13 22.88 -10.38
N MET A 74 11.29 23.77 -9.84
CA MET A 74 11.02 23.85 -8.40
C MET A 74 9.87 22.96 -7.92
N ILE A 75 9.06 22.39 -8.83
CA ILE A 75 7.93 21.52 -8.47
C ILE A 75 8.34 20.34 -7.57
N PRO A 76 9.45 19.61 -7.83
CA PRO A 76 9.90 18.56 -6.92
C PRO A 76 10.20 19.07 -5.51
N THR A 77 10.91 20.21 -5.40
CA THR A 77 11.22 20.85 -4.12
C THR A 77 9.95 21.21 -3.34
N TYR A 78 8.96 21.81 -4.00
CA TYR A 78 7.69 22.11 -3.35
C TYR A 78 6.91 20.85 -2.96
N ALA A 79 7.00 19.77 -3.73
CA ALA A 79 6.38 18.50 -3.40
C ALA A 79 6.99 17.86 -2.14
N GLU A 80 8.30 17.97 -1.96
CA GLU A 80 8.98 17.56 -0.72
C GLU A 80 8.55 18.43 0.48
N LEU A 81 8.53 19.76 0.32
CA LEU A 81 8.11 20.68 1.38
C LEU A 81 6.68 20.43 1.89
N ILE A 82 5.78 19.94 1.03
CA ILE A 82 4.41 19.58 1.44
C ILE A 82 4.38 18.40 2.42
N GLN A 83 5.34 17.48 2.30
CA GLN A 83 5.46 16.32 3.18
C GLN A 83 6.27 16.65 4.46
N ASP A 84 6.94 17.80 4.50
CA ASP A 84 7.81 18.18 5.61
C ASP A 84 7.05 18.66 6.85
N ARG A 85 7.74 18.55 7.99
CA ARG A 85 7.22 18.86 9.33
C ARG A 85 6.48 20.20 9.44
N PRO A 86 6.93 21.32 8.85
CA PRO A 86 6.20 22.59 8.95
C PRO A 86 4.78 22.52 8.35
N VAL A 87 4.62 21.89 7.19
CA VAL A 87 3.31 21.74 6.53
C VAL A 87 2.46 20.74 7.30
N ILE A 88 3.04 19.63 7.75
CA ILE A 88 2.34 18.62 8.58
C ILE A 88 1.84 19.23 9.90
N ASN A 89 2.65 20.06 10.57
CA ASN A 89 2.28 20.73 11.80
C ASN A 89 1.13 21.72 11.61
N GLU A 90 1.16 22.50 10.53
CA GLU A 90 0.07 23.40 10.17
C GLU A 90 -1.20 22.61 9.81
N ALA A 91 -1.07 21.52 9.04
CA ALA A 91 -2.20 20.65 8.71
C ALA A 91 -2.86 20.09 9.98
N TYR A 92 -2.06 19.62 10.94
CA TYR A 92 -2.53 19.17 12.25
C TYR A 92 -3.25 20.30 13.02
N SER A 93 -2.68 21.50 13.05
CA SER A 93 -3.31 22.68 13.68
C SER A 93 -4.66 23.04 13.04
N LEU A 94 -4.78 22.93 11.72
CA LEU A 94 -6.03 23.15 11.00
C LEU A 94 -7.06 22.03 11.25
N LEU A 95 -6.59 20.78 11.39
CA LEU A 95 -7.42 19.59 11.64
C LEU A 95 -8.01 19.56 13.05
N THR A 96 -7.21 19.89 14.07
CA THR A 96 -7.61 19.84 15.50
C THR A 96 -8.73 20.80 15.86
N LYS A 97 -9.04 21.77 14.99
CA LYS A 97 -10.25 22.60 15.10
C LYS A 97 -11.54 21.79 14.89
N ASN A 98 -11.46 20.57 14.36
CA ASN A 98 -12.57 19.62 14.28
C ASN A 98 -12.47 18.58 15.43
N PRO A 99 -13.34 18.63 16.45
CA PRO A 99 -13.26 17.77 17.63
C PRO A 99 -13.64 16.30 17.39
N LYS A 100 -14.07 15.93 16.18
CA LYS A 100 -14.60 14.60 15.86
C LYS A 100 -13.56 13.61 15.33
N MET A 101 -12.30 14.00 15.15
CA MET A 101 -11.29 13.12 14.56
C MET A 101 -10.03 13.05 15.42
N ASN A 102 -9.74 11.85 15.91
CA ASN A 102 -8.48 11.52 16.55
C ASN A 102 -7.43 11.27 15.45
N VAL A 103 -6.58 12.27 15.19
CA VAL A 103 -5.49 12.24 14.21
C VAL A 103 -4.29 12.90 14.85
N THR A 104 -3.14 12.23 14.82
CA THR A 104 -1.86 12.75 15.30
C THR A 104 -1.04 13.37 14.15
N ARG A 105 0.09 14.01 14.45
CA ARG A 105 1.01 14.50 13.42
C ARG A 105 1.62 13.37 12.61
N ASP A 106 1.95 12.27 13.28
CA ASP A 106 2.57 11.11 12.65
C ASP A 106 1.58 10.42 11.71
N ASP A 107 0.30 10.34 12.08
CA ASP A 107 -0.75 9.83 11.19
C ASP A 107 -0.83 10.64 9.88
N ILE A 108 -0.69 11.97 9.94
CA ILE A 108 -0.70 12.84 8.76
C ILE A 108 0.58 12.62 7.95
N ALA A 109 1.74 12.56 8.60
CA ALA A 109 3.02 12.36 7.93
C ALA A 109 3.10 11.00 7.21
N GLU A 110 2.53 9.94 7.79
CA GLU A 110 2.47 8.62 7.17
C GLU A 110 1.45 8.58 6.03
N ALA A 111 0.28 9.22 6.20
CA ALA A 111 -0.80 9.19 5.22
C ALA A 111 -0.53 10.04 3.98
N VAL A 112 0.24 11.13 4.09
CA VAL A 112 0.44 12.11 3.01
C VAL A 112 1.59 11.68 2.09
N LYS A 113 1.29 11.67 0.79
CA LYS A 113 2.28 11.59 -0.30
C LYS A 113 1.96 12.62 -1.37
N THR A 114 2.98 13.13 -2.02
CA THR A 114 2.83 13.97 -3.21
C THR A 114 3.20 13.22 -4.47
N ASP A 115 2.51 13.53 -5.56
CA ASP A 115 2.81 13.01 -6.89
C ASP A 115 2.89 14.18 -7.88
N THR A 116 3.90 14.15 -8.74
CA THR A 116 4.23 15.22 -9.69
C THR A 116 4.46 14.61 -11.07
N LYS A 117 4.05 15.31 -12.12
CA LYS A 117 4.29 14.88 -13.50
C LYS A 117 5.38 15.73 -14.15
N PRO A 118 6.23 15.16 -15.02
CA PRO A 118 7.15 15.94 -15.83
C PRO A 118 6.39 17.04 -16.60
N GLN A 119 7.02 18.21 -16.71
CA GLN A 119 6.46 19.37 -17.44
C GLN A 119 5.07 19.82 -16.92
N SER A 120 4.78 19.60 -15.64
CA SER A 120 3.54 20.03 -15.01
C SER A 120 3.82 20.90 -13.79
N LEU A 121 3.04 21.98 -13.66
CA LEU A 121 3.03 22.83 -12.46
C LEU A 121 2.08 22.32 -11.37
N ILE A 122 1.50 21.14 -11.58
CA ILE A 122 0.51 20.55 -10.69
C ILE A 122 1.18 19.53 -9.78
N ILE A 123 0.92 19.68 -8.48
CA ILE A 123 1.27 18.70 -7.45
C ILE A 123 -0.02 18.07 -6.94
N SER A 124 -0.08 16.74 -6.98
CA SER A 124 -1.19 15.97 -6.43
C SER A 124 -0.88 15.58 -4.99
N ILE A 125 -1.66 16.08 -4.04
CA ILE A 125 -1.54 15.72 -2.62
C ILE A 125 -2.49 14.56 -2.36
N LYS A 126 -1.94 13.38 -2.07
CA LYS A 126 -2.65 12.13 -1.82
C LYS A 126 -2.60 11.84 -0.32
N ALA A 127 -3.75 11.60 0.29
CA ALA A 127 -3.84 11.11 1.66
C ALA A 127 -4.50 9.73 1.67
N THR A 128 -3.78 8.76 2.23
CA THR A 128 -4.21 7.36 2.25
C THR A 128 -4.38 6.89 3.69
N THR A 129 -5.58 6.45 4.05
CA THR A 129 -5.90 5.94 5.40
C THR A 129 -6.91 4.78 5.32
N ASP A 130 -7.20 4.16 6.46
CA ASP A 130 -8.24 3.14 6.63
C ASP A 130 -9.67 3.72 6.69
N ASN A 131 -9.81 5.06 6.71
CA ASN A 131 -11.08 5.73 6.84
C ASN A 131 -11.25 6.80 5.74
N LYS A 132 -12.33 6.66 4.97
CA LYS A 132 -12.64 7.56 3.85
C LYS A 132 -12.65 9.05 4.24
N ASP A 133 -13.26 9.39 5.36
CA ASP A 133 -13.40 10.79 5.81
C ASP A 133 -12.06 11.34 6.33
N LYS A 134 -11.26 10.51 7.02
CA LYS A 134 -9.88 10.87 7.40
C LYS A 134 -9.04 11.22 6.17
N SER A 135 -9.04 10.38 5.15
CA SER A 135 -8.31 10.64 3.90
C SER A 135 -8.75 11.95 3.25
N ILE A 136 -10.06 12.19 3.13
CA ILE A 136 -10.60 13.44 2.56
C ILE A 136 -10.14 14.64 3.37
N LEU A 137 -10.24 14.58 4.70
CA LEU A 137 -9.90 15.73 5.54
C LEU A 137 -8.40 16.02 5.46
N ILE A 138 -7.55 15.01 5.62
CA ILE A 138 -6.08 15.14 5.56
C ILE A 138 -5.65 15.73 4.21
N ALA A 139 -6.11 15.20 3.07
CA ALA A 139 -5.74 15.74 1.76
C ALA A 139 -6.13 17.22 1.61
N ASN A 140 -7.33 17.58 2.07
CA ASN A 140 -7.85 18.93 1.98
C ASN A 140 -7.10 19.91 2.89
N THR A 141 -6.80 19.52 4.13
CA THR A 141 -6.11 20.37 5.11
C THR A 141 -4.63 20.50 4.82
N THR A 142 -3.97 19.43 4.35
CA THR A 142 -2.57 19.49 3.92
C THR A 142 -2.39 20.45 2.75
N ALA A 143 -3.32 20.45 1.78
CA ALA A 143 -3.28 21.43 0.69
C ALA A 143 -3.44 22.88 1.20
N ALA A 144 -4.32 23.11 2.18
CA ALA A 144 -4.49 24.43 2.78
C ALA A 144 -3.25 24.85 3.59
N ALA A 145 -2.66 23.93 4.34
CA ALA A 145 -1.42 24.13 5.07
C ALA A 145 -0.25 24.47 4.13
N ALA A 146 -0.09 23.73 3.03
CA ALA A 146 0.91 23.99 2.01
C ALA A 146 0.81 25.43 1.47
N LYS A 147 -0.41 25.87 1.15
CA LYS A 147 -0.67 27.25 0.71
C LYS A 147 -0.25 28.30 1.76
N ASN A 148 -0.41 27.99 3.04
CA ASN A 148 -0.06 28.91 4.14
C ASN A 148 1.44 28.93 4.46
N ILE A 149 2.13 27.80 4.29
CA ILE A 149 3.48 27.57 4.83
C ILE A 149 4.56 27.73 3.76
N ILE A 150 4.34 27.23 2.54
CA ILE A 150 5.36 27.30 1.47
C ILE A 150 5.84 28.74 1.23
N PRO A 151 4.96 29.77 1.11
CA PRO A 151 5.43 31.15 0.89
C PRO A 151 6.22 31.74 2.07
N LYS A 152 6.07 31.18 3.28
CA LYS A 152 6.81 31.60 4.47
C LYS A 152 8.20 30.97 4.53
N ILE A 153 8.31 29.71 4.09
CA ILE A 153 9.58 28.98 4.07
C ILE A 153 10.42 29.40 2.87
N GLN A 154 9.79 29.54 1.71
CA GLN A 154 10.40 29.98 0.46
C GLN A 154 9.73 31.29 0.01
N PRO A 155 10.19 32.45 0.51
CA PRO A 155 9.77 33.73 -0.02
C PRO A 155 9.95 33.79 -1.54
N GLY A 156 8.93 34.27 -2.24
CA GLY A 156 8.94 34.27 -3.70
C GLY A 156 8.65 32.92 -4.34
N SER A 157 7.96 31.99 -3.67
CA SER A 157 7.52 30.70 -4.26
C SER A 157 6.46 30.82 -5.37
N GLY A 158 6.07 32.04 -5.75
CA GLY A 158 4.89 32.29 -6.58
C GLY A 158 3.56 32.05 -5.84
N ASN A 159 2.47 32.05 -6.61
CA ASN A 159 1.11 31.87 -6.12
C ASN A 159 0.73 30.38 -6.07
N ILE A 160 0.03 29.99 -5.01
CA ILE A 160 -0.46 28.62 -4.80
C ILE A 160 -1.97 28.58 -4.98
N TYR A 161 -2.41 27.93 -6.04
CA TYR A 161 -3.81 27.74 -6.40
C TYR A 161 -4.28 26.36 -5.95
N LEU A 162 -5.35 26.32 -5.13
CA LEU A 162 -5.94 25.07 -4.70
C LEU A 162 -7.01 24.66 -5.69
N TYR A 163 -6.91 23.44 -6.22
CA TYR A 163 -7.97 22.88 -7.06
C TYR A 163 -9.16 22.49 -6.17
N PRO A 164 -10.33 22.13 -6.77
CA PRO A 164 -11.50 21.71 -6.03
C PRO A 164 -11.17 20.69 -4.94
N LYS A 165 -11.87 20.82 -3.80
CA LYS A 165 -11.64 19.96 -2.64
C LYS A 165 -11.86 18.49 -3.00
N ALA A 166 -11.09 17.61 -2.38
CA ALA A 166 -11.41 16.19 -2.35
C ALA A 166 -12.77 16.01 -1.68
N THR A 167 -13.61 15.14 -2.25
CA THR A 167 -14.94 14.82 -1.71
C THR A 167 -15.16 13.31 -1.79
N THR A 168 -16.22 12.84 -1.15
CA THR A 168 -16.61 11.42 -1.14
C THR A 168 -16.85 10.83 -2.53
N LYS A 169 -17.07 11.67 -3.56
CA LYS A 169 -17.26 11.26 -4.95
C LYS A 169 -15.94 10.89 -5.66
N ASN A 170 -14.81 11.42 -5.18
CA ASN A 170 -13.52 11.34 -5.86
C ASN A 170 -12.44 10.71 -4.96
N VAL A 171 -12.83 9.70 -4.16
CA VAL A 171 -11.90 8.89 -3.35
C VAL A 171 -11.68 7.55 -4.03
N ASN A 172 -10.42 7.20 -4.27
CA ASN A 172 -10.06 5.89 -4.76
C ASN A 172 -10.07 4.89 -3.61
N VAL A 173 -10.60 3.70 -3.86
CA VAL A 173 -10.69 2.60 -2.88
C VAL A 173 -9.79 1.47 -3.36
N GLU A 174 -8.80 1.11 -2.56
CA GLU A 174 -7.89 0.01 -2.88
C GLU A 174 -8.08 -1.14 -1.87
N ASN A 175 -8.25 -2.34 -2.40
CA ASN A 175 -8.40 -3.56 -1.62
C ASN A 175 -7.07 -4.32 -1.62
N HIS A 176 -6.31 -4.21 -0.53
CA HIS A 176 -5.06 -4.97 -0.38
C HIS A 176 -5.36 -6.42 0.06
N SER A 177 -6.03 -7.18 -0.82
CA SER A 177 -6.31 -8.60 -0.57
C SER A 177 -5.09 -9.45 -0.90
N LYS A 178 -4.39 -9.91 0.13
CA LYS A 178 -3.33 -10.93 -0.01
C LYS A 178 -3.90 -12.35 0.04
N VAL A 179 -5.24 -12.51 0.09
CA VAL A 179 -5.92 -13.80 0.27
C VAL A 179 -5.43 -14.85 -0.72
N LYS A 180 -5.32 -14.51 -2.01
CA LYS A 180 -4.82 -15.43 -3.06
C LYS A 180 -3.40 -15.93 -2.79
N LYS A 181 -2.47 -15.05 -2.38
CA LYS A 181 -1.07 -15.43 -2.12
C LYS A 181 -0.96 -16.39 -0.94
N TYR A 182 -1.71 -16.11 0.12
CA TYR A 182 -1.67 -16.93 1.34
C TYR A 182 -2.45 -18.26 1.19
N THR A 183 -3.53 -18.30 0.41
CA THR A 183 -4.20 -19.57 0.08
C THR A 183 -3.28 -20.49 -0.71
N ILE A 184 -2.56 -19.97 -1.71
CA ILE A 184 -1.57 -20.75 -2.47
C ILE A 184 -0.43 -21.24 -1.56
N LEU A 185 0.09 -20.38 -0.68
CA LEU A 185 1.13 -20.77 0.28
C LEU A 185 0.64 -21.86 1.24
N GLY A 186 -0.58 -21.73 1.77
CA GLY A 186 -1.21 -22.73 2.62
C GLY A 186 -1.37 -24.08 1.90
N ALA A 187 -1.85 -24.07 0.65
CA ALA A 187 -1.97 -25.28 -0.15
C ALA A 187 -0.62 -25.97 -0.37
N ALA A 188 0.43 -25.21 -0.70
CA ALA A 188 1.78 -25.76 -0.90
C ALA A 188 2.35 -26.39 0.39
N LEU A 189 2.21 -25.71 1.53
CA LEU A 189 2.67 -26.23 2.82
C LEU A 189 1.88 -27.47 3.24
N GLY A 190 0.55 -27.47 3.06
CA GLY A 190 -0.30 -28.63 3.34
C GLY A 190 0.03 -29.83 2.45
N ALA A 191 0.30 -29.59 1.17
CA ALA A 191 0.72 -30.64 0.24
C ALA A 191 2.09 -31.24 0.65
N LEU A 192 3.08 -30.39 0.96
CA LEU A 192 4.40 -30.86 1.42
C LEU A 192 4.29 -31.69 2.71
N LEU A 193 3.52 -31.22 3.69
CA LEU A 193 3.30 -31.97 4.93
C LEU A 193 2.58 -33.29 4.66
N GLY A 194 1.59 -33.29 3.77
CA GLY A 194 0.89 -34.49 3.34
C GLY A 194 1.80 -35.50 2.65
N MET A 195 2.76 -35.06 1.85
CA MET A 195 3.77 -35.94 1.23
C MET A 195 4.65 -36.62 2.29
N VAL A 196 5.08 -35.88 3.31
CA VAL A 196 5.87 -36.42 4.43
C VAL A 196 5.07 -37.48 5.20
N ILE A 197 3.81 -37.18 5.54
CA ILE A 197 2.94 -38.11 6.26
C ILE A 197 2.64 -39.36 5.43
N ALA A 198 2.37 -39.20 4.13
CA ALA A 198 2.17 -40.31 3.19
C ALA A 198 3.37 -41.26 3.16
N PHE A 199 4.58 -40.70 3.16
CA PHE A 199 5.81 -41.48 3.20
C PHE A 199 5.94 -42.26 4.52
N VAL A 200 5.74 -41.60 5.66
CA VAL A 200 5.81 -42.25 6.99
C VAL A 200 4.80 -43.39 7.12
N ILE A 201 3.54 -43.19 6.73
CA ILE A 201 2.50 -44.24 6.79
C ILE A 201 2.88 -45.43 5.92
N THR A 202 3.42 -45.17 4.74
CA THR A 202 3.76 -46.22 3.78
C THR A 202 5.01 -46.99 4.21
N SER A 203 6.02 -46.31 4.76
CA SER A 203 7.21 -46.97 5.33
C SER A 203 6.86 -47.83 6.54
N TRP A 204 5.96 -47.37 7.42
CA TRP A 204 5.55 -48.14 8.59
C TRP A 204 4.77 -49.41 8.19
N LYS A 205 3.87 -49.33 7.21
CA LYS A 205 3.15 -50.49 6.66
C LYS A 205 4.05 -51.53 5.97
N HIS A 206 5.30 -51.18 5.67
CA HIS A 206 6.29 -52.11 5.12
C HIS A 206 7.24 -52.69 6.18
N LEU A 207 7.18 -52.18 7.42
CA LEU A 207 8.02 -52.58 8.57
C LEU A 207 7.28 -53.46 9.58
N VAL A 208 5.95 -53.36 9.64
CA VAL A 208 5.04 -54.25 10.39
C VAL A 208 4.40 -55.22 9.41
#